data_AF-A0A956CP79-F1
#
_entry.id   AF-A0A956CP79-F1
#
_cell.length_a   1.000
_cell.length_b   1.000
_cell.length_c   1.000
_cell.angle_alpha   90.00
_cell.angle_beta   90.00
_cell.angle_gamma   90.00
#
_symmetry.space_group_name_H-M   'P 1'
#
loop_
_entity.id
_entity.type
_entity.pdbx_description
1 polymer ?
#
loop_
_entity_poly.entity_id
_entity_poly.type
_entity_poly.pdbx_seq_one_letter_code
_entity_poly.pdbx_strand_id
1 'polypeptide(L)'
;MKDRLDRYLSVRREALLTEAELVETSDAEALARALLERVMTARATRASHEAAFELQAVADLLAKLPSIDSANALLLILNDEDAVVRLRAHDALRRWASGRSDDLVRAATSFLESRSGPAVRELPSLLLATADPEGPAPMGLLLRLLDDPDADAAAEAACAIAATDDPDAFQALLPYVLDPRPLASAGRGPRTVGELVEQLVATARMIEELATSPTVGDA
;
A
#
# COMPACT_ATOMS: atom_id res chain seq x y z
N MET A 1 -8.30 29.94 -13.21
CA MET A 1 -6.89 29.52 -12.98
C MET A 1 -6.27 30.22 -11.77
N LYS A 2 -6.28 31.56 -11.70
CA LYS A 2 -5.82 32.35 -10.53
C LYS A 2 -6.46 31.90 -9.21
N ASP A 3 -7.78 31.76 -9.20
CA ASP A 3 -8.58 31.35 -8.04
C ASP A 3 -8.25 29.94 -7.50
N ARG A 4 -7.85 29.02 -8.39
CA ARG A 4 -7.42 27.65 -8.02
C ARG A 4 -5.99 27.65 -7.45
N LEU A 5 -5.12 28.51 -7.97
CA LEU A 5 -3.76 28.70 -7.48
C LEU A 5 -3.75 29.34 -6.10
N ASP A 6 -4.56 30.38 -5.90
CA ASP A 6 -4.67 31.08 -4.61
C ASP A 6 -5.16 30.12 -3.51
N ARG A 7 -6.14 29.26 -3.82
CA ARG A 7 -6.61 28.21 -2.90
C ARG A 7 -5.56 27.13 -2.63
N TYR A 8 -4.83 26.68 -3.66
CA TYR A 8 -3.70 25.76 -3.48
C TYR A 8 -2.64 26.34 -2.53
N LEU A 9 -2.27 27.61 -2.73
CA LEU A 9 -1.29 28.29 -1.88
C LEU A 9 -1.80 28.44 -0.44
N SER A 10 -3.12 28.61 -0.25
CA SER A 10 -3.73 28.62 1.09
C SER A 10 -3.58 27.29 1.81
N VAL A 11 -3.97 26.17 1.17
CA VAL A 11 -3.81 24.82 1.75
C VAL A 11 -2.35 24.53 2.05
N ARG A 12 -1.44 24.88 1.13
CA ARG A 12 0.00 24.69 1.34
C ARG A 12 0.53 25.55 2.49
N ARG A 13 0.06 26.79 2.61
CA ARG A 13 0.44 27.68 3.72
C ARG A 13 -0.03 27.13 5.05
N GLU A 14 -1.27 26.66 5.15
CA GLU A 14 -1.78 26.02 6.36
C GLU A 14 -0.97 24.77 6.71
N ALA A 15 -0.66 23.92 5.73
CA ALA A 15 0.18 22.74 5.95
C ALA A 15 1.57 23.12 6.47
N LEU A 16 2.18 24.18 5.95
CA LEU A 16 3.46 24.71 6.44
C LEU A 16 3.38 25.29 7.85
N LEU A 17 2.26 25.93 8.21
CA LEU A 17 2.03 26.39 9.58
C LEU A 17 1.87 25.22 10.54
N THR A 18 1.10 24.21 10.17
CA THR A 18 1.00 22.95 10.94
C THR A 18 2.36 22.24 11.00
N GLU A 19 3.16 22.27 9.93
CA GLU A 19 4.55 21.77 9.97
C GLU A 19 5.43 22.55 10.94
N ALA A 20 5.28 23.87 11.03
CA ALA A 20 5.98 24.66 12.02
C ALA A 20 5.54 24.29 13.45
N GLU A 21 4.23 24.04 13.66
CA GLU A 21 3.72 23.51 14.94
C GLU A 21 4.27 22.12 15.26
N LEU A 22 4.55 21.26 14.27
CA LEU A 22 5.23 19.97 14.47
C LEU A 22 6.64 20.15 15.07
N VAL A 23 7.34 21.22 14.69
CA VAL A 23 8.68 21.52 15.22
C VAL A 23 8.62 22.01 16.67
N GLU A 24 7.52 22.68 17.05
CA GLU A 24 7.34 23.23 18.40
C GLU A 24 6.64 22.28 19.38
N THR A 25 5.83 21.33 18.89
CA THR A 25 5.03 20.41 19.71
C THR A 25 5.75 19.07 19.89
N SER A 26 5.96 18.64 21.14
CA SER A 26 6.64 17.36 21.43
C SER A 26 5.73 16.12 21.38
N ASP A 27 4.41 16.29 21.18
CA ASP A 27 3.42 15.20 21.20
C ASP A 27 2.98 14.81 19.78
N ALA A 28 3.71 13.85 19.20
CA ALA A 28 3.41 13.32 17.87
C ALA A 28 2.04 12.61 17.78
N GLU A 29 1.55 12.04 18.87
CA GLU A 29 0.26 11.32 18.89
C GLU A 29 -0.92 12.29 18.91
N ALA A 30 -0.85 13.37 19.69
CA ALA A 30 -1.86 14.43 19.66
C ALA A 30 -1.97 15.06 18.27
N LEU A 31 -0.83 15.32 17.62
CA LEU A 31 -0.78 15.85 16.26
C LEU A 31 -1.32 14.87 15.23
N ALA A 32 -0.96 13.59 15.31
CA ALA A 32 -1.49 12.56 14.42
C ALA A 32 -3.02 12.45 14.52
N ARG A 33 -3.59 12.52 15.73
CA ARG A 33 -5.04 12.54 15.95
C ARG A 33 -5.71 13.78 15.39
N ALA A 34 -5.12 14.96 15.57
CA ALA A 34 -5.66 16.19 14.97
C ALA A 34 -5.64 16.14 13.43
N LEU A 35 -4.58 15.60 12.83
CA LEU A 35 -4.49 15.39 11.39
C LEU A 35 -5.47 14.33 10.89
N LEU A 36 -5.73 13.27 11.66
CA LEU A 36 -6.77 12.29 11.36
C LEU A 36 -8.16 12.94 11.28
N GLU A 37 -8.51 13.83 12.21
CA GLU A 37 -9.78 14.58 12.15
C GLU A 37 -9.88 15.44 10.88
N ARG A 38 -8.76 16.03 10.42
CA ARG A 38 -8.70 16.74 9.13
C ARG A 38 -8.93 15.79 7.95
N VAL A 39 -8.32 14.61 7.97
CA VAL A 39 -8.58 13.57 6.94
C VAL A 39 -10.07 13.25 6.87
N MET A 40 -10.71 13.01 8.01
CA MET A 40 -12.13 12.68 8.06
C MET A 40 -13.00 13.84 7.55
N THR A 41 -12.66 15.08 7.91
CA THR A 41 -13.37 16.28 7.45
C THR A 41 -13.22 16.51 5.95
N ALA A 42 -12.00 16.41 5.42
CA ALA A 42 -11.73 16.57 4.00
C ALA A 42 -12.44 15.49 3.17
N ARG A 43 -12.45 14.23 3.64
CA ARG A 43 -13.18 13.14 2.98
C ARG A 43 -14.70 13.30 3.04
N ALA A 44 -15.24 13.90 4.10
CA ALA A 44 -16.68 14.18 4.22
C ALA A 44 -17.14 15.32 3.31
N THR A 45 -16.27 16.29 3.00
CA THR A 45 -16.58 17.49 2.21
C THR A 45 -16.22 17.36 0.73
N ARG A 46 -16.07 16.11 0.25
CA ARG A 46 -15.49 15.57 -1.01
C ARG A 46 -15.86 16.22 -2.36
N ALA A 47 -16.70 17.24 -2.39
CA ALA A 47 -17.14 17.89 -3.63
C ALA A 47 -16.06 18.78 -4.28
N SER A 48 -14.92 19.01 -3.64
CA SER A 48 -13.89 19.94 -4.12
C SER A 48 -12.56 19.26 -4.41
N HIS A 49 -11.90 19.73 -5.47
CA HIS A 49 -10.48 19.44 -5.71
C HIS A 49 -9.59 19.91 -4.55
N GLU A 50 -10.10 20.77 -3.68
CA GLU A 50 -9.41 21.26 -2.48
C GLU A 50 -9.26 20.15 -1.44
N ALA A 51 -10.27 19.31 -1.25
CA ALA A 51 -10.18 18.15 -0.38
C ALA A 51 -9.03 17.21 -0.82
N ALA A 52 -8.87 16.98 -2.12
CA ALA A 52 -7.78 16.16 -2.64
C ALA A 52 -6.39 16.79 -2.37
N PHE A 53 -6.26 18.11 -2.47
CA PHE A 53 -4.99 18.79 -2.13
C PHE A 53 -4.71 18.79 -0.63
N GLU A 54 -5.75 18.98 0.19
CA GLU A 54 -5.61 18.91 1.65
C GLU A 54 -5.16 17.51 2.08
N LEU A 55 -5.79 16.45 1.56
CA LEU A 55 -5.39 15.08 1.86
C LEU A 55 -3.93 14.78 1.48
N GLN A 56 -3.47 15.30 0.35
CA GLN A 56 -2.06 15.17 -0.05
C GLN A 56 -1.12 15.89 0.92
N ALA A 57 -1.46 17.11 1.34
CA ALA A 57 -0.66 17.88 2.28
C ALA A 57 -0.64 17.23 3.67
N VAL A 58 -1.79 16.72 4.13
CA VAL A 58 -1.92 15.99 5.39
C VAL A 58 -1.11 14.69 5.34
N ALA A 59 -1.13 13.95 4.23
CA ALA A 59 -0.28 12.76 4.06
C ALA A 59 1.21 13.07 4.23
N ASP A 60 1.69 14.19 3.67
CA ASP A 60 3.08 14.62 3.83
C ASP A 60 3.47 14.98 5.28
N LEU A 61 2.53 15.52 6.06
CA LEU A 61 2.74 15.81 7.48
C LEU A 61 2.73 14.52 8.32
N LEU A 62 1.75 13.65 8.09
CA LEU A 62 1.63 12.36 8.77
C LEU A 62 2.87 11.48 8.57
N ALA A 63 3.49 11.52 7.39
CA ALA A 63 4.72 10.78 7.09
C ALA A 63 5.90 11.13 8.02
N LYS A 64 5.90 12.34 8.60
CA LYS A 64 6.96 12.84 9.49
C LYS A 64 6.73 12.48 10.96
N LEU A 65 5.52 12.02 11.30
CA LEU A 65 5.12 11.74 12.68
C LEU A 65 5.35 10.26 13.02
N PRO A 66 6.21 9.94 14.01
CA PRO A 66 6.49 8.57 14.41
C PRO A 66 5.38 8.03 15.34
N SER A 67 4.14 7.93 14.83
CA SER A 67 2.98 7.41 15.55
C SER A 67 2.22 6.40 14.70
N ILE A 68 1.70 5.34 15.34
CA ILE A 68 0.81 4.37 14.70
C ILE A 68 -0.48 5.02 14.20
N ASP A 69 -0.94 6.08 14.85
CA ASP A 69 -2.10 6.86 14.41
C ASP A 69 -1.82 7.53 13.06
N SER A 70 -0.56 7.88 12.78
CA SER A 70 -0.17 8.38 11.48
C SER A 70 -0.32 7.33 10.39
N ALA A 71 0.08 6.07 10.66
CA ALA A 71 -0.12 4.98 9.71
C ALA A 71 -1.62 4.72 9.48
N ASN A 72 -2.43 4.71 10.54
CA ASN A 72 -3.88 4.53 10.43
C ASN A 72 -4.54 5.64 9.59
N ALA A 73 -4.12 6.90 9.79
CA ALA A 73 -4.60 8.04 9.01
C ALA A 73 -4.11 7.98 7.55
N LEU A 74 -2.87 7.56 7.31
CA LEU A 74 -2.35 7.39 5.97
C LEU A 74 -3.06 6.25 5.20
N LEU A 75 -3.38 5.13 5.87
CA LEU A 75 -4.18 4.04 5.27
C LEU A 75 -5.61 4.49 4.94
N LEU A 76 -6.18 5.42 5.71
CA LEU A 76 -7.44 6.08 5.36
C LEU A 76 -7.34 6.90 4.07
N ILE A 77 -6.23 7.61 3.87
CA ILE A 77 -5.97 8.39 2.64
C ILE A 77 -5.65 7.46 1.47
N LEU A 78 -4.94 6.35 1.71
CA LEU A 78 -4.70 5.29 0.72
C LEU A 78 -6.02 4.66 0.24
N ASN A 79 -7.09 4.74 1.04
CA ASN A 79 -8.42 4.27 0.65
C ASN A 79 -9.30 5.37 0.02
N ASP A 80 -8.68 6.40 -0.56
CA ASP A 80 -9.40 7.40 -1.35
C ASP A 80 -9.72 6.88 -2.76
N GLU A 81 -10.75 7.43 -3.39
CA GLU A 81 -11.17 7.07 -4.76
C GLU A 81 -10.28 7.78 -5.79
N ASP A 82 -9.71 8.94 -5.44
CA ASP A 82 -8.77 9.66 -6.28
C ASP A 82 -7.39 8.99 -6.28
N ALA A 83 -6.98 8.47 -7.43
CA ALA A 83 -5.71 7.78 -7.60
C ALA A 83 -4.48 8.67 -7.30
N VAL A 84 -4.58 10.00 -7.50
CA VAL A 84 -3.48 10.92 -7.17
C VAL A 84 -3.31 11.06 -5.66
N VAL A 85 -4.43 11.08 -4.92
CA VAL A 85 -4.43 11.09 -3.45
C VAL A 85 -3.84 9.78 -2.92
N ARG A 86 -4.25 8.64 -3.47
CA ARG A 86 -3.69 7.33 -3.12
C ARG A 86 -2.20 7.23 -3.38
N LEU A 87 -1.74 7.64 -4.56
CA LEU A 87 -0.31 7.65 -4.90
C LEU A 87 0.51 8.45 -3.88
N ARG A 88 0.02 9.62 -3.47
CA ARG A 88 0.69 10.42 -2.43
C ARG A 88 0.69 9.72 -1.07
N ALA A 89 -0.41 9.09 -0.70
CA ALA A 89 -0.50 8.32 0.54
C ALA A 89 0.44 7.11 0.54
N HIS A 90 0.58 6.43 -0.60
CA HIS A 90 1.51 5.34 -0.80
C HIS A 90 2.96 5.82 -0.56
N ASP A 91 3.37 6.92 -1.21
CA ASP A 91 4.70 7.51 -1.00
C ASP A 91 4.93 7.98 0.45
N ALA A 92 3.89 8.51 1.10
CA ALA A 92 3.92 8.90 2.50
C ALA A 92 4.08 7.68 3.42
N LEU A 93 3.35 6.60 3.19
CA LEU A 93 3.47 5.33 3.92
C LEU A 93 4.85 4.71 3.75
N ARG A 94 5.43 4.75 2.55
CA ARG A 94 6.80 4.23 2.34
C ARG A 94 7.84 5.00 3.15
N ARG A 95 7.76 6.33 3.15
CA ARG A 95 8.62 7.18 3.99
C ARG A 95 8.38 6.93 5.48
N TRP A 96 7.12 6.77 5.86
CA TRP A 96 6.74 6.50 7.23
C TRP A 96 7.18 5.11 7.70
N ALA A 97 7.13 4.09 6.86
CA ALA A 97 7.45 2.72 7.24
C ALA A 97 8.97 2.44 7.25
N SER A 98 9.80 3.39 6.82
CA SER A 98 11.26 3.27 6.88
C SER A 98 11.71 3.04 8.32
N GLY A 99 12.12 1.80 8.63
CA GLY A 99 12.48 1.35 10.00
C GLY A 99 11.28 1.09 10.92
N ARG A 100 10.07 0.96 10.38
CA ARG A 100 8.79 0.74 11.09
C ARG A 100 7.86 -0.22 10.35
N SER A 101 8.41 -1.21 9.65
CA SER A 101 7.64 -2.21 8.89
C SER A 101 6.63 -2.95 9.76
N ASP A 102 7.04 -3.39 10.96
CA ASP A 102 6.16 -4.08 11.91
C ASP A 102 4.96 -3.23 12.34
N ASP A 103 5.16 -1.93 12.53
CA ASP A 103 4.10 -1.00 12.89
C ASP A 103 3.11 -0.84 11.73
N LEU A 104 3.62 -0.78 10.48
CA LEU A 104 2.78 -0.75 9.29
C LEU A 104 1.96 -2.04 9.17
N VAL A 105 2.55 -3.22 9.41
CA VAL A 105 1.84 -4.51 9.39
C VAL A 105 0.73 -4.53 10.44
N ARG A 106 0.98 -4.02 11.66
CA ARG A 106 -0.06 -3.92 12.70
C ARG A 106 -1.19 -2.98 12.29
N ALA A 107 -0.86 -1.79 11.76
CA ALA A 107 -1.86 -0.84 11.27
C ALA A 107 -2.70 -1.42 10.11
N ALA A 108 -2.04 -2.06 9.15
CA ALA A 108 -2.70 -2.70 8.01
C ALA A 108 -3.62 -3.85 8.44
N THR A 109 -3.20 -4.66 9.41
CA THR A 109 -4.02 -5.75 9.97
C THR A 109 -5.33 -5.21 10.56
N SER A 110 -5.25 -4.18 11.39
CA SER A 110 -6.42 -3.49 11.97
C SER A 110 -7.30 -2.83 10.91
N PHE A 111 -6.68 -2.22 9.89
CA PHE A 111 -7.40 -1.62 8.78
C PHE A 111 -8.27 -2.63 8.02
N LEU A 112 -7.72 -3.82 7.73
CA LEU A 112 -8.42 -4.88 7.00
C LEU A 112 -9.56 -5.54 7.77
N GLU A 113 -9.60 -5.40 9.11
CA GLU A 113 -10.74 -5.90 9.91
C GLU A 113 -11.99 -5.03 9.75
N SER A 114 -11.82 -3.77 9.38
CA SER A 114 -12.89 -2.77 9.44
C SER A 114 -13.22 -2.12 8.11
N ARG A 115 -12.43 -2.36 7.05
CA ARG A 115 -12.55 -1.63 5.78
C ARG A 115 -12.30 -2.50 4.55
N SER A 116 -12.93 -2.07 3.47
CA SER A 116 -12.69 -2.51 2.09
C SER A 116 -12.36 -1.31 1.20
N GLY A 117 -11.96 -1.55 -0.05
CA GLY A 117 -11.76 -0.53 -1.06
C GLY A 117 -10.36 -0.55 -1.69
N PRO A 118 -10.00 0.52 -2.43
CA PRO A 118 -8.75 0.57 -3.19
C PRO A 118 -7.49 0.28 -2.36
N ALA A 119 -7.46 0.67 -1.08
CA ALA A 119 -6.31 0.42 -0.22
C ALA A 119 -6.01 -1.08 -0.07
N VAL A 120 -7.03 -1.94 -0.04
CA VAL A 120 -6.86 -3.40 0.11
C VAL A 120 -6.06 -3.97 -1.06
N ARG A 121 -6.28 -3.42 -2.26
CA ARG A 121 -5.57 -3.82 -3.48
C ARG A 121 -4.14 -3.31 -3.53
N GLU A 122 -3.89 -2.13 -2.99
CA GLU A 122 -2.55 -1.52 -2.99
C GLU A 122 -1.65 -2.03 -1.84
N LEU A 123 -2.26 -2.53 -0.76
CA LEU A 123 -1.56 -2.99 0.45
C LEU A 123 -0.49 -4.07 0.18
N PRO A 124 -0.73 -5.13 -0.61
CA PRO A 124 0.30 -6.14 -0.89
C PRO A 124 1.61 -5.54 -1.41
N SER A 125 1.53 -4.69 -2.43
CA SER A 125 2.68 -4.03 -3.03
C SER A 125 3.39 -3.09 -2.05
N LEU A 126 2.61 -2.33 -1.26
CA LEU A 126 3.15 -1.41 -0.25
C LEU A 126 3.89 -2.18 0.85
N LEU A 127 3.30 -3.26 1.36
CA LEU A 127 3.86 -4.09 2.41
C LEU A 127 5.19 -4.71 1.97
N LEU A 128 5.26 -5.21 0.74
CA LEU A 128 6.51 -5.71 0.18
C LEU A 128 7.55 -4.59 0.00
N ALA A 129 7.13 -3.45 -0.56
CA ALA A 129 8.02 -2.31 -0.82
C ALA A 129 8.53 -1.59 0.44
N THR A 130 7.99 -1.93 1.62
CA THR A 130 8.36 -1.39 2.93
C THR A 130 8.89 -2.45 3.89
N ALA A 131 8.91 -3.71 3.46
CA ALA A 131 9.52 -4.78 4.21
C ALA A 131 11.03 -4.48 4.39
N ASP A 132 11.56 -4.89 5.54
CA ASP A 132 13.00 -4.89 5.76
C ASP A 132 13.62 -5.90 4.79
N PRO A 133 14.61 -5.52 3.96
CA PRO A 133 15.27 -6.46 3.04
C PRO A 133 15.89 -7.67 3.74
N GLU A 134 16.28 -7.53 5.01
CA GLU A 134 16.86 -8.61 5.82
C GLU A 134 15.83 -9.26 6.76
N GLY A 135 14.64 -8.66 6.87
CA GLY A 135 13.56 -9.15 7.70
C GLY A 135 12.60 -10.09 6.96
N PRO A 136 11.76 -10.84 7.69
CA PRO A 136 10.75 -11.66 7.06
C PRO A 136 9.72 -10.78 6.34
N ALA A 137 9.34 -11.18 5.12
CA ALA A 137 8.18 -10.61 4.45
C ALA A 137 6.93 -10.80 5.33
N PRO A 138 5.91 -9.90 5.26
CA PRO A 138 4.69 -10.00 6.06
C PRO A 138 3.73 -11.08 5.52
N MET A 139 4.23 -12.31 5.40
CA MET A 139 3.57 -13.43 4.75
C MET A 139 2.20 -13.74 5.34
N GLY A 140 2.04 -13.67 6.66
CA GLY A 140 0.73 -13.91 7.29
C GLY A 140 -0.36 -12.95 6.79
N LEU A 141 0.00 -11.69 6.51
CA LEU A 141 -0.94 -10.69 5.99
C LEU A 141 -1.18 -10.87 4.49
N LEU A 142 -0.13 -11.18 3.72
CA LEU A 142 -0.25 -11.47 2.28
C LEU A 142 -1.11 -12.71 2.03
N LEU A 143 -0.94 -13.78 2.81
CA LEU A 143 -1.77 -14.98 2.72
C LEU A 143 -3.24 -14.69 3.04
N ARG A 144 -3.50 -13.87 4.06
CA ARG A 144 -4.86 -13.42 4.38
C ARG A 144 -5.49 -12.63 3.22
N LEU A 145 -4.71 -11.81 2.51
CA LEU A 145 -5.18 -11.03 1.36
C LEU A 145 -5.41 -11.90 0.11
N LEU A 146 -4.73 -13.05 0.00
CA LEU A 146 -4.96 -14.03 -1.06
C LEU A 146 -6.37 -14.65 -0.96
N ASP A 147 -6.89 -14.79 0.26
CA ASP A 147 -8.26 -15.21 0.57
C ASP A 147 -9.30 -14.07 0.46
N ASP A 148 -8.91 -12.84 0.13
CA ASP A 148 -9.84 -11.69 0.09
C ASP A 148 -10.89 -11.85 -1.02
N PRO A 149 -12.19 -11.60 -0.77
CA PRO A 149 -13.21 -11.75 -1.81
C PRO A 149 -13.00 -10.85 -3.05
N ASP A 150 -12.25 -9.75 -2.93
CA ASP A 150 -11.84 -8.93 -4.05
C ASP A 150 -10.72 -9.60 -4.86
N ALA A 151 -11.05 -10.03 -6.08
CA ALA A 151 -10.14 -10.72 -6.98
C ALA A 151 -8.87 -9.89 -7.29
N ASP A 152 -8.98 -8.57 -7.39
CA ASP A 152 -7.84 -7.71 -7.66
C ASP A 152 -6.91 -7.64 -6.44
N ALA A 153 -7.45 -7.65 -5.21
CA ALA A 153 -6.64 -7.69 -4.00
C ALA A 153 -5.92 -9.03 -3.83
N ALA A 154 -6.62 -10.14 -4.10
CA ALA A 154 -6.01 -11.46 -4.09
C ALA A 154 -4.91 -11.60 -5.16
N ALA A 155 -5.11 -11.03 -6.35
CA ALA A 155 -4.10 -11.00 -7.40
C ALA A 155 -2.85 -10.21 -7.00
N GLU A 156 -3.02 -9.03 -6.40
CA GLU A 156 -1.91 -8.21 -5.90
C GLU A 156 -1.16 -8.94 -4.76
N ALA A 157 -1.87 -9.67 -3.90
CA ALA A 157 -1.26 -10.55 -2.90
C ALA A 157 -0.44 -11.67 -3.54
N ALA A 158 -0.96 -12.34 -4.57
CA ALA A 158 -0.22 -13.38 -5.29
C ALA A 158 1.06 -12.83 -5.94
N CYS A 159 0.97 -11.65 -6.57
CA CYS A 159 2.13 -10.96 -7.14
C CYS A 159 3.16 -10.60 -6.07
N ALA A 160 2.73 -10.08 -4.92
CA ALA A 160 3.63 -9.72 -3.82
C ALA A 160 4.34 -10.95 -3.23
N ILE A 161 3.61 -12.07 -3.05
CA ILE A 161 4.19 -13.35 -2.59
C ILE A 161 5.20 -13.87 -3.61
N ALA A 162 4.88 -13.86 -4.90
CA ALA A 162 5.81 -14.31 -5.94
C ALA A 162 7.07 -13.43 -6.02
N ALA A 163 7.00 -12.17 -5.58
CA ALA A 163 8.11 -11.24 -5.60
C ALA A 163 9.04 -11.35 -4.36
N THR A 164 8.74 -12.20 -3.37
CA THR A 164 9.64 -12.42 -2.23
C THR A 164 10.83 -13.32 -2.55
N ASP A 165 10.80 -13.99 -3.71
CA ASP A 165 11.82 -14.97 -4.14
C ASP A 165 12.06 -16.10 -3.10
N ASP A 166 11.03 -16.42 -2.31
CA ASP A 166 11.06 -17.45 -1.28
C ASP A 166 10.31 -18.70 -1.79
N PRO A 167 11.00 -19.84 -1.99
CA PRO A 167 10.39 -21.09 -2.44
C PRO A 167 9.20 -21.55 -1.59
N ASP A 168 9.23 -21.33 -0.28
CA ASP A 168 8.13 -21.73 0.61
C ASP A 168 6.92 -20.81 0.42
N ALA A 169 7.15 -19.52 0.10
CA ALA A 169 6.10 -18.57 -0.25
C ALA A 169 5.39 -18.98 -1.55
N PHE A 170 6.13 -19.51 -2.54
CA PHE A 170 5.53 -20.04 -3.77
C PHE A 170 4.65 -21.26 -3.54
N GLN A 171 4.99 -22.14 -2.60
CA GLN A 171 4.14 -23.30 -2.27
C GLN A 171 2.76 -22.84 -1.78
N ALA A 172 2.67 -21.70 -1.12
CA ALA A 172 1.41 -21.14 -0.65
C ALA A 172 0.50 -20.64 -1.79
N LEU A 173 1.02 -20.42 -3.00
CA LEU A 173 0.23 -20.04 -4.17
C LEU A 173 -0.45 -21.23 -4.85
N LEU A 174 0.12 -22.44 -4.75
CA LEU A 174 -0.39 -23.63 -5.46
C LEU A 174 -1.89 -23.93 -5.25
N PRO A 175 -2.48 -23.75 -4.05
CA PRO A 175 -3.92 -23.96 -3.85
C PRO A 175 -4.82 -23.08 -4.73
N TYR A 176 -4.30 -21.95 -5.24
CA TYR A 176 -5.05 -20.94 -5.97
C TYR A 176 -4.96 -21.07 -7.49
N VAL A 177 -4.23 -22.05 -8.04
CA VAL A 177 -4.05 -22.25 -9.50
C VAL A 177 -5.38 -22.39 -10.25
N LEU A 178 -6.43 -22.89 -9.59
CA LEU A 178 -7.76 -23.06 -10.18
C LEU A 178 -8.78 -22.02 -9.68
N ASP A 179 -8.30 -20.92 -9.09
CA ASP A 179 -9.17 -19.89 -8.55
C ASP A 179 -9.97 -19.19 -9.68
N PRO A 180 -11.32 -19.27 -9.65
CA PRO A 180 -12.16 -18.78 -10.73
C PRO A 180 -12.48 -17.29 -10.62
N ARG A 181 -12.04 -16.59 -9.55
CA ARG A 181 -12.36 -15.17 -9.32
C ARG A 181 -11.88 -14.33 -10.51
N PRO A 182 -12.77 -13.60 -11.20
CA PRO A 182 -12.41 -12.84 -12.40
C PRO A 182 -11.69 -11.54 -12.03
N LEU A 183 -10.61 -11.24 -12.75
CA LEU A 183 -9.85 -9.99 -12.60
C LEU A 183 -10.54 -8.85 -13.33
N ALA A 184 -10.58 -7.66 -12.73
CA ALA A 184 -11.24 -6.50 -13.35
C ALA A 184 -10.49 -6.03 -14.62
N SER A 185 -9.18 -6.27 -14.68
CA SER A 185 -8.26 -5.87 -15.75
C SER A 185 -7.97 -6.99 -16.76
N ALA A 186 -8.93 -7.89 -17.00
CA ALA A 186 -8.85 -9.01 -17.96
C ALA A 186 -8.76 -8.53 -19.43
N GLY A 187 -7.63 -7.93 -19.81
CA GLY A 187 -7.27 -7.56 -21.17
C GLY A 187 -6.62 -8.72 -21.92
N ARG A 188 -5.34 -8.60 -22.29
CA ARG A 188 -4.53 -9.69 -22.89
C ARG A 188 -3.81 -10.57 -21.87
N GLY A 189 -4.00 -10.31 -20.57
CA GLY A 189 -3.37 -11.05 -19.48
C GLY A 189 -4.27 -12.13 -18.88
N PRO A 190 -3.93 -12.63 -17.69
CA PRO A 190 -4.79 -13.50 -16.89
C PRO A 190 -6.20 -12.92 -16.74
N ARG A 191 -7.20 -13.80 -16.87
CA ARG A 191 -8.62 -13.45 -16.70
C ARG A 191 -9.13 -13.80 -15.31
N THR A 192 -8.45 -14.70 -14.62
CA THR A 192 -8.77 -15.08 -13.25
C THR A 192 -7.53 -15.05 -12.36
N VAL A 193 -7.76 -15.03 -11.04
CA VAL A 193 -6.69 -15.21 -10.05
C VAL A 193 -5.92 -16.51 -10.32
N GLY A 194 -6.60 -17.59 -10.68
CA GLY A 194 -5.95 -18.87 -10.98
C GLY A 194 -5.04 -18.83 -12.21
N GLU A 195 -5.49 -18.22 -13.31
CA GLU A 195 -4.65 -18.02 -14.50
C GLU A 195 -3.40 -17.17 -14.17
N LEU A 196 -3.51 -16.19 -13.28
CA LEU A 196 -2.37 -15.36 -12.83
C LEU A 196 -1.40 -16.19 -11.99
N VAL A 197 -1.92 -16.91 -11.00
CA VAL A 197 -1.12 -17.77 -10.11
C VAL A 197 -0.37 -18.84 -10.92
N GLU A 198 -1.03 -19.46 -11.89
CA GLU A 198 -0.40 -20.42 -12.80
C GLU A 198 0.80 -19.80 -13.53
N GLN A 199 0.65 -18.58 -14.06
CA GLN A 199 1.73 -17.86 -14.72
C GLN A 199 2.89 -17.51 -13.78
N LEU A 200 2.60 -17.07 -12.55
CA LEU A 200 3.62 -16.76 -11.54
C LEU A 200 4.42 -18.01 -11.17
N VAL A 201 3.75 -19.13 -10.91
CA VAL A 201 4.40 -20.42 -10.59
C VAL A 201 5.25 -20.93 -11.77
N ALA A 202 4.73 -20.83 -13.00
CA ALA A 202 5.48 -21.22 -14.19
C ALA A 202 6.75 -20.36 -14.37
N THR A 203 6.64 -19.06 -14.12
CA THR A 203 7.77 -18.13 -14.20
C THR A 203 8.84 -18.46 -13.16
N ALA A 204 8.45 -18.73 -11.91
CA ALA A 204 9.38 -19.10 -10.85
C ALA A 204 10.16 -20.38 -11.17
N ARG A 205 9.47 -21.42 -11.66
CA ARG A 205 10.11 -22.68 -12.08
C ARG A 205 11.12 -22.48 -13.20
N MET A 206 10.77 -21.65 -14.19
CA MET A 206 11.69 -21.34 -15.29
C MET A 206 12.95 -20.64 -14.78
N ILE A 207 12.84 -19.73 -13.81
CA ILE A 207 13.99 -19.06 -13.20
C ILE A 207 14.89 -20.07 -12.46
N GLU A 208 14.29 -21.00 -11.70
CA GLU A 208 15.02 -22.06 -11.00
C GLU A 208 15.77 -23.01 -11.96
N GLU A 209 15.13 -23.40 -13.06
CA GLU A 209 15.74 -24.24 -14.11
C GLU A 209 16.93 -23.53 -14.80
N LEU A 210 16.82 -22.21 -15.02
CA LEU A 210 17.91 -21.41 -15.58
C LEU A 210 19.07 -21.26 -14.58
N ALA A 211 18.77 -21.12 -13.29
CA ALA A 211 19.79 -21.00 -12.24
C ALA A 211 20.56 -22.32 -11.98
N THR A 212 19.92 -23.46 -12.23
CA THR A 212 20.49 -24.80 -11.99
C THR A 212 21.13 -25.43 -13.23
N SER A 213 21.04 -24.79 -14.39
CA SER A 213 21.68 -25.24 -15.62
C SER A 213 23.21 -25.05 -15.55
N PRO A 214 24.03 -26.10 -15.79
CA PRO A 214 25.49 -25.98 -15.73
C PRO A 214 25.98 -24.99 -16.79
N THR A 215 26.80 -24.02 -16.37
CA THR A 215 27.48 -23.12 -17.29
C THR A 215 28.33 -23.93 -18.26
N VAL A 216 28.06 -23.78 -19.56
CA VAL A 216 28.85 -24.35 -20.65
C VAL A 216 30.26 -23.72 -20.58
N GLY A 217 31.16 -24.30 -19.78
CA GLY A 217 32.47 -23.73 -19.50
C GLY A 217 33.43 -24.58 -18.68
N ASP A 218 32.93 -25.54 -17.88
CA ASP A 218 33.80 -26.45 -17.09
C ASP A 218 33.84 -27.86 -17.70
N ALA A 219 34.37 -27.97 -18.92
CA ALA A 219 34.73 -29.26 -19.55
C ALA A 219 36.10 -29.18 -20.23
#